data_AF-A0A925TRB2-F1
#
_entry.id   AF-A0A925TRB2-F1
#
_cell.length_a   1.000
_cell.length_b   1.000
_cell.length_c   1.000
_cell.angle_alpha   90.00
_cell.angle_beta   90.00
_cell.angle_gamma   90.00
#
_symmetry.space_group_name_H-M   'P 1'
#
loop_
_entity.id
_entity.type
_entity.pdbx_description
1 polymer ?
#
loop_
_entity_poly.entity_id
_entity_poly.type
_entity_poly.pdbx_seq_one_letter_code
_entity_poly.pdbx_strand_id
1 'polypeptide(L)'
;YLSEHHPYGETEKQAGEYAEDLAATMLATTLGVEFDPNKDWDEREDQYKMSGKIVKTFNITQSAEGDKNGLWTTVISCGILLP
;
A
#
# COMPACT_ATOMS: atom_id res chain seq x y z
N TYR A 1 8.08 7.17 -3.43
CA TYR A 1 7.06 6.74 -4.40
C TYR A 1 5.71 6.83 -3.71
N LEU A 2 4.66 7.14 -4.46
CA LEU A 2 3.28 7.15 -3.97
C LEU A 2 2.49 6.13 -4.81
N SER A 3 1.62 5.39 -4.14
CA SER A 3 0.66 4.45 -4.71
C SER A 3 -0.71 4.71 -4.08
N GLU A 4 -1.76 4.24 -4.75
CA GLU A 4 -3.12 4.24 -4.25
C GLU A 4 -3.76 2.88 -4.50
N HIS A 5 -4.71 2.50 -3.64
CA HIS A 5 -5.49 1.28 -3.78
C HIS A 5 -6.93 1.56 -3.34
N HIS A 6 -7.89 1.17 -4.17
CA HIS A 6 -9.32 1.36 -3.90
C HIS A 6 -10.05 0.01 -4.01
N PRO A 7 -10.32 -0.65 -2.87
CA PRO A 7 -11.03 -1.93 -2.84
C PRO A 7 -12.38 -1.89 -2.10
N TYR A 8 -13.15 -2.97 -2.25
CA TYR A 8 -14.32 -3.28 -1.43
C TYR A 8 -14.14 -4.67 -0.79
N GLY A 9 -14.66 -4.86 0.42
CA GLY A 9 -14.59 -6.16 1.12
C GLY A 9 -13.21 -6.49 1.72
N GLU A 10 -12.29 -5.52 1.72
CA GLU A 10 -10.99 -5.62 2.37
C GLU A 10 -11.01 -4.84 3.69
N THR A 11 -10.26 -5.32 4.68
CA THR A 11 -10.00 -4.56 5.90
C THR A 11 -9.05 -3.40 5.62
N GLU A 12 -9.11 -2.35 6.44
CA GLU A 12 -8.15 -1.23 6.41
C GLU A 12 -6.70 -1.70 6.35
N LYS A 13 -6.38 -2.72 7.16
CA LYS A 13 -5.04 -3.29 7.24
C LYS A 13 -4.61 -3.92 5.90
N GLN A 14 -5.44 -4.78 5.32
CA GLN A 14 -5.12 -5.45 4.04
C GLN A 14 -4.95 -4.44 2.90
N ALA A 15 -5.89 -3.50 2.78
CA ALA A 15 -5.84 -2.47 1.76
C ALA A 15 -4.59 -1.58 1.91
N GLY A 16 -4.24 -1.25 3.15
CA GLY A 16 -3.05 -0.46 3.48
C GLY A 16 -1.73 -1.18 3.21
N GLU A 17 -1.61 -2.43 3.65
CA GLU A 17 -0.43 -3.28 3.40
C GLU A 17 -0.20 -3.48 1.90
N TYR A 18 -1.29 -3.68 1.13
CA TYR A 18 -1.22 -3.80 -0.33
C TYR A 18 -0.75 -2.50 -1.00
N ALA A 19 -1.33 -1.36 -0.62
CA ALA A 19 -0.91 -0.07 -1.16
C ALA A 19 0.56 0.22 -0.84
N GLU A 20 1.00 -0.05 0.39
CA GLU A 20 2.38 0.15 0.82
C GLU A 20 3.37 -0.70 0.01
N ASP A 21 3.08 -1.98 -0.13
CA ASP A 21 3.89 -2.92 -0.91
C ASP A 21 3.95 -2.52 -2.39
N LEU A 22 2.86 -2.01 -2.95
CA LEU A 22 2.86 -1.46 -4.30
C LEU A 22 3.84 -0.28 -4.43
N ALA A 23 3.84 0.67 -3.48
CA ALA A 23 4.82 1.76 -3.48
C ALA A 23 6.26 1.28 -3.29
N ALA A 24 6.46 0.30 -2.40
CA ALA A 24 7.77 -0.30 -2.13
C ALA A 24 8.31 -1.01 -3.38
N THR A 25 7.46 -1.80 -4.05
CA THR A 25 7.78 -2.52 -5.28
C THR A 25 8.14 -1.56 -6.42
N MET A 26 7.37 -0.48 -6.59
CA MET A 26 7.68 0.56 -7.58
C MET A 26 9.05 1.19 -7.31
N LEU A 27 9.35 1.55 -6.06
CA LEU A 27 10.67 2.05 -5.66
C LEU A 27 11.77 1.02 -5.93
N ALA A 28 11.58 -0.22 -5.47
CA ALA A 28 12.54 -1.33 -5.60
C ALA A 28 12.94 -1.57 -7.06
N THR A 29 11.95 -1.58 -7.96
CA THR A 29 12.15 -1.74 -9.41
C THR A 29 13.05 -0.64 -9.97
N THR A 30 12.85 0.61 -9.54
CA THR A 30 13.68 1.74 -10.00
C THR A 30 15.09 1.72 -9.43
N LEU A 31 15.31 1.02 -8.32
CA LEU A 31 16.62 0.81 -7.71
C LEU A 31 17.32 -0.48 -8.19
N GLY A 32 16.72 -1.21 -9.14
CA GLY A 32 17.25 -2.45 -9.69
C GLY A 32 17.28 -3.60 -8.69
N VAL A 33 16.31 -3.65 -7.78
CA VAL A 33 16.07 -4.82 -6.91
C VAL A 33 15.18 -5.80 -7.67
N GLU A 34 15.53 -7.08 -7.71
CA GLU A 34 14.72 -8.10 -8.38
C GLU A 34 13.35 -8.25 -7.72
N PHE A 35 12.31 -8.26 -8.54
CA PHE A 35 10.93 -8.49 -8.13
C PHE A 35 10.52 -9.92 -8.51
N ASP A 36 10.14 -10.71 -7.50
CA ASP A 36 9.56 -12.04 -7.72
C ASP A 36 8.05 -11.99 -7.42
N PRO A 37 7.18 -12.08 -8.45
CA PRO A 37 5.72 -12.02 -8.27
C PRO A 37 5.14 -13.24 -7.55
N ASN A 38 5.91 -14.32 -7.39
CA ASN A 38 5.44 -15.53 -6.71
C ASN A 38 5.62 -15.46 -5.19
N LYS A 39 6.30 -14.43 -4.68
CA LYS A 39 6.51 -14.24 -3.25
C LYS A 39 5.35 -13.52 -2.61
N ASP A 40 4.95 -14.02 -1.46
CA ASP A 40 3.93 -13.37 -0.64
C ASP A 40 4.46 -12.04 -0.08
N TRP A 41 3.53 -11.20 0.38
CA TRP A 41 3.82 -9.85 0.87
C TRP A 41 4.97 -9.84 1.89
N ASP A 42 4.94 -10.75 2.88
CA ASP A 42 5.89 -10.76 4.00
C ASP A 42 7.32 -11.00 3.50
N GLU A 43 7.46 -11.92 2.54
CA GLU A 43 8.76 -12.24 1.94
C GLU A 43 9.30 -11.08 1.10
N ARG A 44 8.42 -10.35 0.40
CA ARG A 44 8.81 -9.19 -0.41
C ARG A 44 9.23 -8.03 0.48
N GLU A 45 8.50 -7.76 1.55
CA GLU A 45 8.83 -6.70 2.50
C GLU A 45 10.19 -6.95 3.17
N ASP A 46 10.46 -8.19 3.60
CA ASP A 46 11.74 -8.59 4.18
C ASP A 46 12.89 -8.44 3.18
N GLN A 47 12.71 -8.84 1.91
CA GLN A 47 13.72 -8.61 0.87
C GLN A 47 14.04 -7.14 0.67
N TYR A 48 13.02 -6.27 0.66
CA TYR A 48 13.20 -4.83 0.50
C TYR A 48 13.98 -4.24 1.67
N LYS A 49 13.65 -4.62 2.91
CA LYS A 49 14.36 -4.20 4.12
C LYS A 49 15.81 -4.70 4.14
N MET A 50 16.04 -5.96 3.77
CA MET A 50 17.38 -6.56 3.71
C MET A 50 18.27 -5.98 2.61
N SER A 51 17.68 -5.47 1.51
CA SER A 51 18.44 -4.87 0.41
C SER A 51 19.24 -3.63 0.81
N GLY A 52 18.94 -3.01 1.96
CA GLY A 52 19.53 -1.76 2.44
C GLY A 52 19.21 -0.53 1.58
N LYS A 53 18.49 -0.72 0.47
CA LYS A 53 18.09 0.33 -0.49
C LYS A 53 16.77 0.99 -0.09
N ILE A 54 15.95 0.31 0.71
CA ILE A 54 14.65 0.80 1.19
C ILE A 54 14.73 0.89 2.72
N VAL A 55 14.62 2.12 3.23
CA VAL A 55 14.84 2.43 4.65
C VAL A 55 13.52 2.57 5.41
N LYS A 56 12.44 3.01 4.74
CA LYS A 56 11.14 3.23 5.35
C LYS A 56 10.02 3.25 4.32
N THR A 57 8.95 2.56 4.64
CA THR A 57 7.64 2.61 3.95
C THR A 57 6.57 2.85 5.00
N PHE A 58 5.42 3.36 4.58
CA PHE A 58 4.22 3.47 5.42
C PHE A 58 2.99 3.68 4.52
N ASN A 59 1.80 3.41 5.06
CA ASN A 59 0.52 3.73 4.44
C ASN A 59 -0.37 4.60 5.33
N ILE A 60 -1.33 5.26 4.70
CA ILE A 60 -2.47 5.91 5.36
C ILE A 60 -3.72 5.40 4.64
N THR A 61 -4.54 4.65 5.37
CA THR A 61 -5.72 3.98 4.80
C THR A 61 -6.94 4.35 5.61
N GLN A 62 -8.04 4.62 4.92
CA GLN A 62 -9.34 4.82 5.52
C GLN A 62 -10.29 3.74 5.00
N SER A 63 -10.93 3.03 5.93
CA SER A 63 -12.05 2.14 5.62
C SER A 63 -13.35 2.61 6.30
N ALA A 64 -14.48 2.13 5.80
CA ALA A 64 -15.77 2.35 6.43
C ALA A 64 -16.73 1.21 6.09
N GLU A 65 -17.57 0.84 7.05
CA GLU A 65 -18.74 0.02 6.77
C GLU A 65 -19.84 0.89 6.12
N GLY A 66 -20.54 0.35 5.14
CA GLY A 66 -21.66 1.04 4.49
C GLY A 66 -22.76 1.39 5.50
N ASP A 67 -23.42 2.54 5.33
CA ASP A 67 -24.51 2.94 6.23
C ASP A 67 -25.66 1.94 6.19
N LYS A 68 -26.09 1.48 7.36
CA LYS A 68 -27.13 0.46 7.53
C LYS A 68 -28.50 0.85 6.96
N ASN A 69 -28.76 2.13 6.74
CA ASN A 69 -30.01 2.64 6.18
C ASN A 69 -29.90 2.91 4.67
N GLY A 70 -28.80 2.51 4.04
CA GLY A 70 -28.58 2.66 2.60
C GLY A 70 -28.11 4.05 2.16
N LEU A 71 -27.60 4.87 3.09
CA LEU A 71 -26.91 6.11 2.73
C LEU A 71 -25.57 5.79 2.06
N TRP A 72 -25.15 6.69 1.16
CA TRP A 72 -23.90 6.52 0.43
C TRP A 72 -22.72 6.80 1.36
N THR A 73 -21.85 5.82 1.53
CA THR A 73 -20.61 5.93 2.29
C THR A 73 -19.44 5.97 1.32
N THR A 74 -18.50 6.89 1.55
CA THR A 74 -17.26 6.98 0.78
C THR A 74 -16.08 7.23 1.72
N VAL A 75 -14.90 6.78 1.30
CA VAL A 75 -13.64 6.95 2.01
C VAL A 75 -12.62 7.57 1.07
N ILE A 76 -11.73 8.40 1.62
CA ILE A 76 -10.69 9.09 0.87
C ILE A 76 -9.41 9.08 1.70
N SER A 77 -8.31 8.68 1.08
CA SER A 77 -6.93 8.89 1.54
C SER A 77 -6.20 9.73 0.50
N CYS A 78 -5.32 10.65 0.91
CA CYS A 78 -4.57 11.49 -0.01
C CYS A 78 -3.15 11.80 0.47
N GLY A 79 -2.21 11.83 -0.47
CA GLY A 79 -0.87 12.41 -0.28
C GLY A 79 -0.81 13.77 -0.94
N ILE A 80 -0.66 14.84 -0.16
CA ILE A 80 -0.67 16.22 -0.67
C ILE A 80 0.78 16.73 -0.73
N LEU A 81 1.27 16.98 -1.94
CA LEU A 81 2.55 17.66 -2.15
C LEU A 81 2.37 19.16 -1.91
N LEU A 82 3.11 19.71 -0.94
CA LEU A 82 3.13 21.13 -0.63
C LEU A 82 4.36 21.80 -1.27
N PRO A 83 4.29 23.11 -1.58
CA PRO A 83 5.41 23.88 -2.13
C PRO A 83 6.55 24.08 -1.13
#